data_AF-A0A1F2RML2-F1
#
_entry.id   AF-A0A1F2RML2-F1
#
_cell.length_a   1.000
_cell.length_b   1.000
_cell.length_c   1.000
_cell.angle_alpha   90.00
_cell.angle_beta   90.00
_cell.angle_gamma   90.00
#
_symmetry.space_group_name_H-M   'P 1'
#
loop_
_entity.id
_entity.type
_entity.pdbx_description
1 polymer ?
#
loop_
_entity_poly.entity_id
_entity_poly.type
_entity_poly.pdbx_seq_one_letter_code
_entity_poly.pdbx_strand_id
1 'polypeptide(L)' 'MNKSVESLLESFERLPDEAKREAALEILRRSVHLNLPPLEDEALVEAADNIFLELDQRESQHG' A
#
# COMPACT_ATOMS: atom_id res chain seq x y z
N MET A 1 -1.28 -15.02 9.11
CA MET A 1 -2.04 -13.77 9.35
C MET A 1 -3.24 -14.10 10.21
N ASN A 2 -3.81 -13.17 10.99
CA ASN A 2 -5.02 -13.45 11.77
C ASN A 2 -6.24 -13.44 10.82
N LYS A 3 -7.22 -14.35 11.03
CA LYS A 3 -8.47 -14.41 10.24
C LYS A 3 -9.21 -13.07 10.13
N SER A 4 -9.20 -12.26 11.20
CA SER A 4 -9.82 -10.93 11.17
C SER A 4 -9.07 -9.96 10.24
N VAL A 5 -7.75 -10.11 10.12
CA VAL A 5 -6.93 -9.30 9.20
C VAL A 5 -7.14 -9.76 7.77
N GLU A 6 -7.20 -11.07 7.52
CA GLU A 6 -7.54 -11.61 6.19
C GLU A 6 -8.90 -11.12 5.71
N SER A 7 -9.94 -11.21 6.55
CA SER A 7 -11.29 -10.74 6.20
C SER A 7 -11.35 -9.23 5.91
N LEU A 8 -10.57 -8.43 6.63
CA LEU A 8 -10.43 -6.99 6.38
C LEU A 8 -9.82 -6.74 4.99
N LEU A 9 -8.71 -7.42 4.67
CA LEU A 9 -8.02 -7.27 3.38
C LEU A 9 -8.89 -7.75 2.21
N GLU A 10 -9.55 -8.90 2.34
CA GLU A 10 -10.48 -9.39 1.31
C GLU A 10 -11.66 -8.45 1.08
N SER A 11 -12.11 -7.76 2.12
CA SER A 11 -13.18 -6.76 2.01
C SER A 11 -12.68 -5.49 1.33
N PHE A 12 -11.46 -5.05 1.67
CA PHE A 12 -10.77 -3.95 1.01
C PHE A 12 -10.58 -4.22 -0.49
N GLU A 13 -10.15 -5.41 -0.87
CA GLU A 13 -9.89 -5.75 -2.29
C GLU A 13 -11.13 -5.74 -3.17
N ARG A 14 -12.32 -5.92 -2.58
CA ARG A 14 -13.61 -5.88 -3.28
C ARG A 14 -14.18 -4.48 -3.46
N LEU A 15 -13.58 -3.45 -2.86
CA LEU A 15 -14.03 -2.07 -3.02
C LEU A 15 -13.71 -1.55 -4.44
N PRO A 16 -14.52 -0.61 -4.97
CA PRO A 16 -14.12 0.15 -6.15
C PRO A 16 -12.91 1.05 -5.83
N ASP A 17 -12.11 1.39 -6.85
CA ASP A 17 -10.85 2.12 -6.69
C ASP A 17 -10.97 3.43 -5.89
N GLU A 18 -12.05 4.18 -6.11
CA GLU A 18 -12.36 5.40 -5.35
C GLU A 18 -12.46 5.11 -3.84
N ALA A 19 -13.21 4.07 -3.48
CA ALA A 19 -13.40 3.68 -2.09
C ALA A 19 -12.16 3.00 -1.50
N LYS A 20 -11.36 2.29 -2.30
CA LYS A 20 -10.04 1.80 -1.85
C LYS A 20 -9.14 2.96 -1.45
N ARG A 21 -9.13 4.04 -2.24
CA ARG A 21 -8.34 5.25 -1.95
C ARG A 21 -8.82 5.95 -0.69
N GLU A 22 -10.14 6.11 -0.51
CA GLU A 22 -10.70 6.66 0.73
C GLU A 22 -10.33 5.82 1.96
N ALA A 23 -10.47 4.50 1.87
CA ALA A 23 -10.13 3.58 2.94
C ALA A 23 -8.63 3.62 3.28
N ALA A 24 -7.76 3.67 2.28
CA ALA A 24 -6.31 3.79 2.47
C ALA A 24 -5.93 5.08 3.22
N LEU A 25 -6.52 6.22 2.84
CA LEU A 25 -6.29 7.50 3.52
C LEU A 25 -6.71 7.46 4.99
N GLU A 26 -7.86 6.86 5.29
CA GLU A 26 -8.35 6.76 6.66
C GLU A 26 -7.51 5.80 7.51
N ILE A 27 -7.03 4.69 6.94
CA ILE A 27 -6.08 3.79 7.60
C ILE A 27 -4.78 4.51 7.92
N LEU A 28 -4.22 5.27 6.97
CA LEU A 28 -3.00 6.05 7.17
C LEU A 28 -3.16 7.13 8.26
N ARG A 29 -4.30 7.83 8.28
CA ARG A 29 -4.59 8.80 9.37
C ARG A 29 -4.61 8.12 10.73
N ARG A 30 -5.24 6.95 10.83
CA ARG A 30 -5.31 6.18 12.08
C ARG A 30 -3.96 5.58 12.48
N SER A 31 -3.12 5.24 11.51
CA SER A 31 -1.79 4.67 11.80
C SER A 31 -0.83 5.67 12.42
N VAL A 32 -1.05 6.98 12.28
CA VAL A 32 -0.28 8.02 12.99
C VAL A 32 -0.39 7.87 14.52
N HIS A 33 -1.48 7.29 15.03
CA HIS A 33 -1.66 7.04 16.46
C HIS A 33 -1.05 5.71 16.93
N LEU A 34 -0.54 4.89 16.02
CA LEU A 34 0.19 3.69 16.36
C LEU A 34 1.65 4.07 16.67
N ASN A 35 2.26 3.41 17.66
CA ASN A 35 3.70 3.51 17.89
C ASN A 35 4.46 2.74 16.80
N LEU A 36 4.45 3.29 15.60
CA LEU A 36 5.28 2.83 14.50
C LEU A 36 6.66 3.47 14.63
N PRO A 37 7.74 2.75 14.23
CA PRO A 37 9.02 3.40 14.05
C PRO A 37 8.87 4.56 13.05
N PRO A 38 9.67 5.63 13.19
CA PRO A 38 9.71 6.69 12.20
C PRO A 38 9.94 6.09 10.80
N LEU A 39 9.22 6.64 9.82
CA LEU A 39 9.45 6.31 8.43
C LEU A 39 10.71 7.05 7.98
N GLU A 40 11.78 6.29 7.73
CA GLU A 40 13.06 6.84 7.30
C GLU A 40 13.01 7.22 5.82
N ASP A 41 13.72 8.30 5.45
CA ASP A 41 13.75 8.79 4.08
C ASP A 41 14.32 7.74 3.11
N GLU A 42 15.30 6.94 3.55
CA GLU A 42 15.89 5.86 2.75
C GLU A 42 14.85 4.79 2.41
N ALA A 43 13.93 4.49 3.33
CA ALA A 43 12.86 3.52 3.09
C ALA A 43 11.83 4.03 2.06
N LEU A 44 11.60 5.35 2.02
CA LEU A 44 10.77 5.98 1.00
C LEU A 44 11.43 5.93 -0.38
N VAL A 45 12.74 6.20 -0.45
CA VAL A 45 13.51 6.13 -1.70
C VAL A 45 13.52 4.69 -2.24
N GLU A 46 13.81 3.70 -1.39
CA GLU A 46 13.81 2.30 -1.77
C GLU A 46 12.42 1.84 -2.26
N ALA A 47 11.35 2.26 -1.58
CA ALA A 47 9.99 1.96 -2.01
C ALA A 47 9.67 2.56 -3.39
N ALA A 48 10.10 3.80 -3.64
CA ALA A 48 9.92 4.44 -4.94
C ALA A 48 10.69 3.69 -6.04
N ASP A 49 11.96 3.36 -5.82
CA ASP A 49 12.79 2.63 -6.78
C ASP A 49 12.16 1.29 -7.17
N ASN A 50 11.63 0.55 -6.20
CA ASN A 50 10.93 -0.72 -6.46
C ASN A 50 9.68 -0.54 -7.34
N ILE A 51 8.91 0.54 -7.13
CA ILE A 51 7.74 0.86 -7.96
C ILE A 51 8.17 1.16 -9.40
N PHE A 52 9.22 1.96 -9.59
CA PHE A 52 9.74 2.26 -10.93
C PHE A 52 10.24 1.00 -11.65
N LEU A 53 10.99 0.14 -10.95
CA LEU A 53 11.45 -1.13 -11.51
C LEU A 53 10.30 -2.06 -11.93
N GLU A 54 9.22 -2.12 -11.15
CA GLU A 54 8.04 -2.90 -11.51
C GLU A 54 7.33 -2.34 -12.74
N LEU A 55 7.25 -1.01 -12.86
CA LEU A 55 6.69 -0.35 -14.03
C LEU A 55 7.52 -0.62 -15.29
N ASP A 56 8.85 -0.49 -15.23
CA ASP A 56 9.76 -0.79 -16.33
C ASP A 56 9.60 -2.25 -16.82
N GLN A 57 9.46 -3.20 -15.87
CA GLN A 57 9.22 -4.60 -16.20
C GLN A 57 7.89 -4.80 -16.95
N ARG A 58 6.81 -4.18 -16.48
CA ARG A 58 5.50 -4.26 -17.13
C ARG A 58 5.53 -3.67 -18.53
N GLU A 59 6.23 -2.54 -18.71
CA GLU A 59 6.42 -1.92 -20.03
C GLU A 59 7.22 -2.83 -20.97
N SER A 60 8.31 -3.44 -20.48
CA SER A 60 9.13 -4.36 -21.28
C SER A 60 8.40 -5.65 -21.71
N GLN A 61 7.37 -6.06 -20.96
CA GLN A 61 6.54 -7.23 -21.27
C GLN A 61 5.36 -6.90 -22.20
N HIS A 62 5.08 -5.61 -22.42
CA HIS A 62 3.95 -5.14 -23.24
C HIS A 62 4.39 -4.33 -24.46
N GLY A 63 5.69 -4.11 -24.66
CA GLY A 63 6.31 -3.58 -25.89
C GLY A 63 6.78 -4.66 -26.83
#